data_AF-A0AAU6U8D7-F1
#
_entry.id   AF-A0AAU6U8D7-F1
#
_cell.length_a   1.000
_cell.length_b   1.000
_cell.length_c   1.000
_cell.angle_alpha   90.00
_cell.angle_beta   90.00
_cell.angle_gamma   90.00
#
_symmetry.space_group_name_H-M   'P 1'
#
loop_
_entity.id
_entity.type
_entity.pdbx_description
1 polymer ?
#
loop_
_entity_poly.entity_id
_entity_poly.type
_entity_poly.pdbx_seq_one_letter_code
_entity_poly.pdbx_strand_id
1 'polypeptide(L)'
;MSEPLTHEPKYIDILVVNGAWQLDAGGQPRYTQDRHSIGQDIKHRIMESGLARKLIGERSPTLRSDVMTEIELLVEDDERLVPGTILIREEAPDRILVTARTYEFGELEVTL
;
A
#
# COMPACT_ATOMS: atom_id res chain seq x y z
N MET A 1 -19.24 -1.80 -31.70
CA MET A 1 -19.33 -2.75 -30.57
C MET A 1 -17.91 -2.97 -30.13
N SER A 2 -17.48 -2.31 -29.06
CA SER A 2 -16.12 -2.48 -28.54
C SER A 2 -16.07 -3.80 -27.78
N GLU A 3 -15.13 -4.68 -28.15
CA GLU A 3 -14.86 -5.91 -27.40
C GLU A 3 -14.53 -5.55 -25.95
N PRO A 4 -15.05 -6.28 -24.95
CA PRO A 4 -14.61 -6.07 -23.58
C PRO A 4 -13.11 -6.42 -23.54
N LEU A 5 -12.29 -5.47 -23.11
CA LEU A 5 -10.88 -5.72 -22.79
C LEU A 5 -10.87 -6.76 -21.65
N THR A 6 -10.67 -8.03 -22.00
CA THR A 6 -10.37 -9.09 -21.03
C THR A 6 -9.00 -8.77 -20.43
N HIS A 7 -9.00 -8.14 -19.25
CA HIS A 7 -7.82 -7.95 -18.43
C HIS A 7 -7.45 -9.27 -17.77
N GLU A 8 -6.25 -9.78 -18.06
CA GLU A 8 -5.70 -10.94 -17.35
C GLU A 8 -5.20 -10.47 -15.97
N PRO A 9 -5.75 -11.01 -14.86
CA PRO A 9 -5.39 -10.56 -13.53
C PRO A 9 -3.91 -10.84 -13.24
N LYS A 10 -3.20 -9.82 -12.76
CA LYS A 10 -1.79 -9.93 -12.35
C LYS A 10 -1.65 -9.77 -10.85
N TYR A 11 -0.49 -10.16 -10.30
CA TYR A 11 -0.17 -9.98 -8.88
C TYR A 11 -1.27 -10.53 -7.97
N ILE A 12 -1.69 -11.77 -8.20
CA ILE A 12 -2.74 -12.41 -7.39
C ILE A 12 -2.17 -12.77 -6.03
N ASP A 13 -2.84 -12.35 -4.96
CA ASP A 13 -2.48 -12.63 -3.57
C ASP A 13 -3.72 -12.94 -2.71
N ILE A 14 -3.54 -13.45 -1.50
CA ILE A 14 -4.61 -13.64 -0.53
C ILE A 14 -5.05 -12.29 0.01
N LEU A 15 -6.36 -12.05 0.03
CA LEU A 15 -6.93 -10.83 0.60
C LEU A 15 -6.74 -10.81 2.13
N VAL A 16 -6.03 -9.80 2.61
CA VAL A 16 -5.84 -9.51 4.03
C VAL A 16 -6.66 -8.29 4.41
N VAL A 17 -7.51 -8.44 5.42
CA VAL A 17 -8.32 -7.34 5.98
C VAL A 17 -8.08 -7.29 7.48
N ASN A 18 -7.69 -6.12 8.00
CA ASN A 18 -7.42 -5.90 9.43
C ASN A 18 -6.41 -6.91 10.02
N GLY A 19 -5.39 -7.31 9.24
CA GLY A 19 -4.34 -8.24 9.68
C GLY A 19 -4.73 -9.72 9.67
N ALA A 20 -5.87 -10.08 9.08
CA ALA A 20 -6.30 -11.47 8.95
C ALA A 20 -6.68 -11.83 7.50
N TRP A 21 -6.51 -13.10 7.14
CA TRP A 21 -7.00 -13.63 5.86
C TRP A 21 -8.52 -13.56 5.83
N GLN A 22 -9.05 -12.99 4.75
CA GLN A 22 -10.48 -12.98 4.52
C GLN A 22 -10.91 -14.33 3.94
N LEU A 23 -11.74 -15.08 4.69
CA LEU A 23 -12.30 -16.34 4.22
C LEU A 23 -13.72 -16.16 3.66
N ASP A 24 -14.13 -17.04 2.76
CA ASP A 24 -15.52 -17.21 2.33
C ASP A 24 -16.31 -18.15 3.27
N ALA A 25 -17.58 -18.41 2.93
CA ALA A 25 -18.45 -19.27 3.73
C ALA A 25 -18.00 -20.75 3.77
N GLY A 26 -17.16 -21.18 2.83
CA GLY A 26 -16.56 -22.51 2.78
C GLY A 26 -15.19 -22.59 3.45
N GLY A 27 -14.72 -21.50 4.08
CA GLY A 27 -13.40 -21.44 4.71
C GLY A 27 -12.24 -21.33 3.73
N GLN A 28 -12.50 -20.99 2.46
CA GLN A 28 -11.43 -20.76 1.48
C GLN A 28 -10.96 -19.30 1.52
N PRO A 29 -9.66 -19.03 1.35
CA PRO A 29 -9.15 -17.66 1.23
C PRO A 29 -9.77 -16.95 0.04
N ARG A 30 -10.16 -15.69 0.25
CA ARG A 30 -10.44 -14.76 -0.83
C ARG A 30 -9.12 -14.23 -1.38
N TYR A 31 -9.12 -13.88 -2.66
CA TYR A 31 -7.96 -13.33 -3.34
C TYR A 31 -8.14 -11.84 -3.67
N THR A 32 -7.03 -11.17 -3.85
CA THR A 32 -6.88 -9.81 -4.38
C THR A 32 -5.91 -9.85 -5.56
N GLN A 33 -5.86 -8.78 -6.36
CA GLN A 33 -5.08 -8.73 -7.60
C GLN A 33 -4.76 -7.29 -7.99
N ASP A 34 -3.89 -7.14 -8.98
CA ASP A 34 -3.55 -5.88 -9.65
C ASP A 34 -3.15 -4.79 -8.63
N ARG A 35 -3.63 -3.56 -8.82
CA ARG A 35 -3.38 -2.44 -7.90
C ARG A 35 -3.77 -2.71 -6.44
N HIS A 36 -4.76 -3.57 -6.20
CA HIS A 36 -5.22 -3.86 -4.83
C HIS A 36 -4.21 -4.75 -4.10
N SER A 37 -3.60 -5.72 -4.79
CA SER A 37 -2.50 -6.48 -4.22
C SER A 37 -1.27 -5.61 -3.97
N ILE A 38 -0.93 -4.72 -4.91
CA ILE A 38 0.19 -3.78 -4.74
C ILE A 38 -0.02 -2.89 -3.52
N GLY A 39 -1.22 -2.33 -3.36
CA GLY A 39 -1.56 -1.51 -2.19
C GLY A 39 -1.49 -2.29 -0.87
N GLN A 40 -1.88 -3.57 -0.88
CA GLN A 40 -1.75 -4.46 0.27
C GLN A 40 -0.28 -4.69 0.64
N ASP A 41 0.59 -4.96 -0.35
CA ASP A 41 2.03 -5.15 -0.12
C ASP A 41 2.70 -3.88 0.44
N ILE A 42 2.35 -2.71 -0.08
CA ILE A 42 2.81 -1.42 0.45
C ILE A 42 2.41 -1.29 1.92
N LYS A 43 1.14 -1.53 2.25
CA LYS A 43 0.66 -1.48 3.64
C LYS A 43 1.43 -2.45 4.53
N HIS A 44 1.60 -3.70 4.10
CA HIS A 44 2.33 -4.70 4.88
C HIS A 44 3.80 -4.31 5.08
N ARG A 45 4.52 -3.92 4.02
CA ARG A 45 5.93 -3.52 4.11
C ARG A 45 6.14 -2.38 5.12
N ILE A 46 5.27 -1.37 5.10
CA ILE A 46 5.36 -0.24 6.03
C ILE A 46 5.04 -0.69 7.47
N MET A 47 4.04 -1.55 7.66
CA MET A 47 3.68 -2.05 8.99
C MET A 47 4.77 -2.98 9.56
N GLU A 48 5.33 -3.87 8.75
CA GLU A 48 6.37 -4.84 9.10
C GLU A 48 7.72 -4.18 9.39
N SER A 49 8.06 -3.10 8.69
CA SER A 49 9.26 -2.30 8.98
C SER A 49 9.22 -1.62 10.36
N GLY A 50 8.03 -1.48 10.96
CA GLY A 50 7.82 -0.76 12.21
C GLY A 50 7.83 0.77 12.07
N LEU A 51 7.98 1.31 10.85
CA LEU A 51 8.02 2.75 10.61
C LEU A 51 6.69 3.44 10.96
N ALA A 52 5.55 2.82 10.66
CA ALA A 52 4.24 3.34 11.08
C ALA A 52 4.15 3.49 12.61
N ARG A 53 4.65 2.50 13.36
CA ARG A 53 4.70 2.53 14.83
C ARG A 53 5.65 3.62 15.33
N LYS A 54 6.83 3.75 14.72
CA LYS A 54 7.82 4.81 15.03
C LYS A 54 7.20 6.19 14.83
N LEU A 55 6.51 6.39 13.71
CA LEU A 55 5.84 7.66 13.38
C LEU A 55 4.75 8.02 14.39
N ILE A 56 3.90 7.08 14.81
CA ILE A 56 2.85 7.33 15.83
C ILE A 56 3.48 7.70 17.19
N GLY A 57 4.61 7.11 17.54
CA GLY A 57 5.33 7.37 18.80
C GLY A 57 6.09 8.70 18.84
N GLU A 58 6.46 9.24 17.67
CA GLU A 58 7.32 10.42 17.56
C GLU A 58 6.54 11.74 17.68
N ARG A 59 7.13 12.73 18.35
CA ARG A 59 6.55 14.05 18.61
C ARG A 59 7.34 15.20 18.01
N SER A 60 8.63 15.01 17.72
CA SER A 60 9.49 16.00 17.07
C SER A 60 9.12 16.12 15.59
N PRO A 61 8.71 17.31 15.09
CA PRO A 61 8.38 17.50 13.68
C PRO A 61 9.50 17.08 12.73
N THR A 62 10.76 17.34 13.11
CA THR A 62 11.94 16.96 12.33
C THR A 62 12.06 15.44 12.22
N LEU A 63 12.03 14.73 13.34
CA LEU A 63 12.16 13.26 13.33
C LEU A 63 10.96 12.59 12.65
N ARG A 64 9.76 13.18 12.74
CA ARG A 64 8.60 12.72 11.96
C ARG A 64 8.85 12.85 10.47
N SER A 65 9.39 13.98 10.02
CA SER A 65 9.75 14.20 8.61
C SER A 65 10.79 13.19 8.13
N ASP A 66 11.76 12.83 8.98
CA ASP A 66 12.76 11.81 8.66
C ASP A 66 12.09 10.43 8.50
N VAL A 67 11.18 10.06 9.41
CA VAL A 67 10.42 8.80 9.30
C VAL A 67 9.51 8.77 8.07
N MET A 68 8.88 9.89 7.71
CA MET A 68 8.10 9.97 6.46
C MET A 68 8.99 9.73 5.24
N THR A 69 10.21 10.28 5.23
CA THR A 69 11.20 10.04 4.17
C THR A 69 11.64 8.56 4.15
N GLU A 70 11.86 7.94 5.31
CA GLU A 70 12.19 6.51 5.42
C GLU A 70 11.06 5.64 4.83
N ILE A 71 9.79 6.00 5.09
CA ILE A 71 8.63 5.29 4.50
C ILE A 71 8.60 5.50 2.97
N GLU A 72 8.87 6.71 2.49
CA GLU A 72 8.88 7.01 1.05
C GLU A 72 9.90 6.14 0.31
N LEU A 73 11.13 6.09 0.82
CA LEU A 73 12.20 5.26 0.27
C LEU A 73 11.86 3.77 0.31
N LEU A 74 11.24 3.29 1.40
CA LEU A 74 10.80 1.90 1.53
C LEU A 74 9.74 1.51 0.48
N VAL A 75 8.87 2.46 0.10
CA VAL A 75 7.85 2.26 -0.92
C VAL A 75 8.44 2.37 -2.32
N GLU A 76 9.40 3.26 -2.54
CA GLU A 76 10.16 3.40 -3.80
C GLU A 76 10.88 2.11 -4.22
N ASP A 77 11.25 1.24 -3.28
CA ASP A 77 11.83 -0.08 -3.57
C ASP A 77 10.84 -1.06 -4.27
N ASP A 78 9.56 -0.70 -4.42
CA ASP A 78 8.60 -1.50 -5.18
C ASP A 78 8.70 -1.24 -6.70
N GLU A 79 9.30 -2.18 -7.43
CA GLU A 79 9.52 -2.11 -8.88
C GLU A 79 8.23 -1.94 -9.72
N ARG A 80 7.05 -2.15 -9.14
CA ARG A 80 5.75 -1.98 -9.81
C ARG A 80 5.28 -0.54 -9.83
N LEU A 81 5.93 0.33 -9.06
CA LEU A 81 5.63 1.76 -8.93
C LEU A 81 6.55 2.61 -9.82
N VAL A 82 6.03 3.72 -10.31
CA VAL A 82 6.81 4.71 -11.06
C VAL A 82 7.58 5.57 -10.06
N PRO A 83 8.93 5.58 -10.10
CA PRO A 83 9.72 6.34 -9.13
C PRO A 83 9.45 7.84 -9.18
N GLY A 84 9.51 8.49 -8.02
CA GLY A 84 9.22 9.92 -7.87
C GLY A 84 7.74 10.28 -7.97
N THR A 85 6.85 9.29 -7.96
CA THR A 85 5.39 9.49 -7.86
C THR A 85 4.82 9.16 -6.49
N ILE A 86 5.65 8.60 -5.60
CA ILE A 86 5.28 8.23 -4.24
C ILE A 86 5.18 9.52 -3.44
N LEU A 87 4.10 9.66 -2.67
CA LEU A 87 3.91 10.80 -1.79
C LEU A 87 3.16 10.39 -0.53
N ILE A 88 3.72 10.79 0.61
CA ILE A 88 3.21 10.45 1.93
C ILE A 88 2.71 11.71 2.60
N ARG A 89 1.48 11.66 3.11
CA ARG A 89 0.86 12.75 3.84
C ARG A 89 0.20 12.25 5.10
N GLU A 90 0.32 13.02 6.16
CA GLU A 90 -0.48 12.84 7.36
C GLU A 90 -1.77 13.63 7.21
N GLU A 91 -2.90 12.95 7.10
CA GLU A 91 -4.22 13.59 7.01
C GLU A 91 -4.80 13.87 8.41
N ALA A 92 -4.45 13.04 9.38
CA ALA A 92 -4.82 13.15 10.78
C ALA A 92 -3.75 12.47 11.66
N PRO A 93 -3.72 12.71 12.99
CA PRO A 93 -2.69 12.16 13.90
C PRO A 93 -2.52 10.63 13.88
N ASP A 94 -3.52 9.90 13.38
CA ASP A 94 -3.59 8.45 13.27
C ASP A 94 -3.88 7.97 11.84
N ARG A 95 -3.77 8.86 10.85
CA ARG A 95 -4.07 8.54 9.44
C ARG A 95 -2.99 9.06 8.52
N ILE A 96 -2.27 8.12 7.91
CA ILE A 96 -1.27 8.41 6.90
C ILE A 96 -1.79 7.92 5.55
N LEU A 97 -1.76 8.80 4.55
CA LEU A 97 -2.09 8.50 3.18
C LEU A 97 -0.80 8.38 2.37
N VAL A 98 -0.66 7.26 1.67
CA VAL A 98 0.38 7.02 0.66
C VAL A 98 -0.29 7.03 -0.70
N THR A 99 0.15 7.90 -1.60
CA THR A 99 -0.28 7.93 -3.01
C THR A 99 0.88 7.56 -3.90
N ALA A 100 0.65 6.75 -4.93
CA ALA A 100 1.67 6.40 -5.92
C ALA A 100 1.04 6.11 -7.29
N ARG A 101 1.85 6.09 -8.35
CA ARG A 101 1.43 5.63 -9.68
C ARG A 101 2.09 4.29 -9.99
N THR A 102 1.30 3.29 -10.33
CA THR A 102 1.78 2.02 -10.88
C THR A 102 2.10 2.15 -12.38
N TYR A 103 2.99 1.30 -12.90
CA TYR A 103 3.24 1.23 -14.34
C TYR A 103 2.01 0.72 -15.13
N GLU A 104 1.27 -0.24 -14.57
CA GLU A 104 0.23 -0.98 -15.31
C GLU A 104 -1.21 -0.59 -14.97
N PHE A 105 -1.47 -0.03 -13.77
CA PHE A 105 -2.83 0.13 -13.23
C PHE A 105 -3.19 1.57 -12.85
N GLY A 106 -2.36 2.56 -13.20
CA GLY A 106 -2.57 3.97 -12.87
C GLY A 106 -2.32 4.29 -11.40
N GLU A 107 -3.05 5.27 -10.88
CA GLU A 107 -2.91 5.78 -9.51
C GLU A 107 -3.44 4.79 -8.47
N LEU A 108 -2.77 4.76 -7.33
CA LEU A 108 -3.15 3.97 -6.16
C LEU A 108 -3.06 4.84 -4.90
N GLU A 109 -3.92 4.54 -3.95
CA GLU A 109 -3.94 5.15 -2.62
C GLU A 109 -3.96 4.05 -1.56
N VAL A 110 -3.12 4.20 -0.54
CA VAL A 110 -3.04 3.30 0.61
C VAL A 110 -3.15 4.13 1.88
N THR A 111 -4.10 3.77 2.73
CA THR A 111 -4.24 4.36 4.07
C THR A 111 -3.68 3.40 5.11
N LEU A 112 -2.78 3.90 5.96
CA LEU A 112 -2.23 3.17 7.10
C LEU A 112 -3.14 3.32 8.32
#